data_AF-A0A6G3Y1G7-F1
#
_entry.id   AF-A0A6G3Y1G7-F1
#
_cell.length_a   1.000
_cell.length_b   1.000
_cell.length_c   1.000
_cell.angle_alpha   90.00
_cell.angle_beta   90.00
_cell.angle_gamma   90.00
#
_symmetry.space_group_name_H-M   'P 1'
#
loop_
_entity.id
_entity.type
_entity.pdbx_description
1 polymer ?
#
loop_
_entity_poly.entity_id
_entity_poly.type
_entity_poly.pdbx_seq_one_letter_code
_entity_poly.pdbx_strand_id
1 'polypeptide(L)'
;EGERCSGVEYLEPDTIRSGTVRARREVIVSCGAIDSPKLLMLSGIGPAGHLRDTGVDVRVDSPGVGSHLQDHPEGVIMWEAKRPMVTSSTQWWEIGIFADTEPGLDRPDLMFHYGSVPFDMNTY
;
A
#
# COMPACT_ATOMS: atom_id res chain seq x y z
N GLU A 1 -11.26 -22.92 -16.83
CA GLU A 1 -10.88 -23.44 -18.16
C GLU A 1 -11.20 -22.34 -19.16
N GLY A 2 -10.20 -21.89 -19.90
CA GLY A 2 -10.22 -20.55 -20.50
C GLY A 2 -9.90 -19.46 -19.47
N GLU A 3 -9.63 -18.25 -19.97
CA GLU A 3 -9.08 -17.04 -19.32
C GLU A 3 -9.82 -16.54 -18.05
N ARG A 4 -10.80 -17.28 -17.54
CA ARG A 4 -11.59 -16.94 -16.37
C ARG A 4 -10.90 -17.36 -15.06
N CYS A 5 -10.69 -16.40 -14.17
CA CYS A 5 -10.31 -16.65 -12.79
C CYS A 5 -11.38 -17.48 -12.06
N SER A 6 -10.99 -18.55 -11.38
CA SER A 6 -11.91 -19.53 -10.77
C SER A 6 -11.75 -19.71 -9.27
N GLY A 7 -10.81 -19.00 -8.65
CA GLY A 7 -10.49 -19.18 -7.24
C GLY A 7 -9.13 -18.59 -6.86
N VAL A 8 -8.71 -18.90 -5.64
CA VAL A 8 -7.42 -18.49 -5.07
C VAL A 8 -6.78 -19.69 -4.37
N GLU A 9 -5.46 -19.81 -4.51
CA GLU A 9 -4.64 -20.70 -3.70
C GLU A 9 -4.07 -19.90 -2.53
N TYR A 10 -4.09 -20.48 -1.33
CA TYR A 10 -3.62 -19.83 -0.11
C TYR A 10 -2.82 -20.81 0.73
N LEU A 11 -1.92 -20.31 1.58
CA LEU A 11 -1.22 -21.12 2.56
C LEU A 11 -2.11 -21.36 3.79
N GLU A 12 -2.21 -22.60 4.24
CA GLU A 12 -2.89 -22.93 5.48
C GLU A 12 -2.10 -22.38 6.69
N PRO A 13 -2.77 -21.88 7.75
CA PRO A 13 -2.10 -21.37 8.94
C PRO A 13 -1.10 -22.36 9.51
N ASP A 14 0.09 -21.87 9.88
CA ASP A 14 1.15 -22.61 10.56
C ASP A 14 1.65 -23.88 9.84
N THR A 15 1.41 -24.00 8.52
CA THR A 15 1.93 -25.11 7.72
C THR A 15 2.49 -24.65 6.37
N ILE A 16 3.26 -25.52 5.72
CA ILE A 16 3.69 -25.35 4.32
C ILE A 16 2.66 -25.88 3.31
N ARG A 17 1.44 -26.21 3.77
CA ARG A 17 0.40 -26.78 2.90
C ARG A 17 -0.37 -25.64 2.24
N SER A 18 -0.73 -25.84 0.98
CA SER A 18 -1.64 -24.95 0.27
C SER A 18 -3.06 -25.52 0.21
N GLY A 19 -4.04 -24.63 0.34
CA GLY A 19 -5.45 -24.88 0.12
C GLY A 19 -5.98 -24.10 -1.08
N THR A 20 -7.16 -24.45 -1.58
CA THR A 20 -7.80 -23.72 -2.69
C THR A 20 -9.25 -23.38 -2.35
N VAL A 21 -9.63 -22.12 -2.54
CA VAL A 21 -11.03 -21.68 -2.51
C VAL A 21 -11.49 -21.38 -3.93
N ARG A 22 -12.65 -21.92 -4.33
CA ARG A 22 -13.24 -21.70 -5.66
C ARG A 22 -14.35 -20.66 -5.62
N ALA A 23 -14.43 -19.83 -6.66
CA ALA A 23 -15.49 -18.84 -6.84
C ALA A 23 -16.42 -19.22 -8.00
N ARG A 24 -17.74 -19.19 -7.75
CA ARG A 24 -18.76 -19.50 -8.79
C ARG A 24 -19.00 -18.37 -9.77
N ARG A 25 -18.66 -17.14 -9.38
CA ARG A 25 -18.88 -15.91 -10.17
C ARG A 25 -17.53 -15.24 -10.42
N GLU A 26 -17.08 -14.47 -9.46
CA GLU A 26 -15.92 -13.58 -9.58
C GLU A 26 -14.99 -13.71 -8.37
N VAL A 27 -13.74 -13.29 -8.57
CA VAL A 27 -12.73 -13.13 -7.52
C VAL A 27 -12.34 -11.65 -7.51
N ILE A 28 -12.43 -11.01 -6.34
CA ILE A 28 -12.07 -9.60 -6.16
C ILE A 28 -10.73 -9.57 -5.42
N VAL A 29 -9.71 -8.98 -6.04
CA VAL A 29 -8.40 -8.79 -5.42
C VAL A 29 -8.41 -7.45 -4.67
N SER A 30 -8.30 -7.51 -3.35
CA SER A 30 -8.34 -6.35 -2.45
C SER A 30 -7.18 -6.35 -1.46
N CYS A 31 -5.99 -6.74 -1.91
CA CYS A 31 -4.78 -6.91 -1.09
C CYS A 31 -4.00 -5.59 -0.88
N GLY A 32 -4.60 -4.43 -1.16
CA GLY A 32 -3.93 -3.12 -1.08
C GLY A 32 -2.95 -2.84 -2.23
N ALA A 33 -2.34 -1.66 -2.22
CA ALA A 33 -1.50 -1.15 -3.31
C ALA A 33 -0.17 -1.91 -3.50
N ILE A 34 0.30 -2.62 -2.47
CA ILE A 34 1.54 -3.41 -2.51
C ILE A 34 1.26 -4.86 -2.92
N ASP A 35 0.41 -5.57 -2.18
CA ASP A 35 0.24 -7.01 -2.41
C ASP A 35 -0.71 -7.35 -3.57
N SER A 36 -1.62 -6.44 -3.98
CA SER A 36 -2.47 -6.69 -5.17
C SER A 36 -1.67 -6.80 -6.47
N PRO A 37 -0.79 -5.83 -6.85
CA PRO A 37 0.02 -5.99 -8.05
C PRO A 37 0.99 -7.18 -7.93
N LYS A 38 1.54 -7.46 -6.76
CA LYS A 38 2.36 -8.65 -6.52
C LYS A 38 1.58 -9.95 -6.79
N LEU A 39 0.36 -10.09 -6.25
CA LEU A 39 -0.47 -11.28 -6.44
C LEU A 39 -0.90 -11.44 -7.91
N LEU A 40 -1.21 -10.34 -8.60
CA LEU A 40 -1.49 -10.36 -10.04
C LEU A 40 -0.28 -10.85 -10.83
N MET A 41 0.92 -10.33 -10.54
CA MET A 41 2.15 -10.75 -11.19
C MET A 41 2.45 -12.23 -10.94
N LEU A 42 2.36 -12.70 -9.69
CA LEU A 42 2.49 -14.13 -9.35
C LEU A 42 1.45 -15.02 -10.04
N SER A 43 0.32 -14.45 -10.44
CA SER A 43 -0.75 -15.13 -11.19
C SER A 43 -0.57 -15.07 -12.72
N GLY A 44 0.53 -14.47 -13.20
CA GLY A 44 0.87 -14.32 -14.61
C GLY A 44 0.31 -13.07 -15.28
N ILE A 45 -0.12 -12.05 -14.53
CA ILE A 45 -0.73 -10.81 -15.04
C ILE A 45 0.18 -9.63 -14.65
N GLY A 46 0.90 -9.07 -15.62
CA GLY A 46 1.83 -7.96 -15.39
C GLY A 46 2.80 -7.72 -16.54
N PRO A 47 3.84 -6.89 -16.36
CA PRO A 47 4.80 -6.59 -17.43
C PRO A 47 5.52 -7.85 -17.91
N ALA A 48 5.33 -8.26 -19.16
CA ALA A 48 5.79 -9.56 -19.64
C ALA A 48 7.31 -9.79 -19.52
N GLY A 49 8.13 -8.75 -19.65
CA GLY A 49 9.58 -8.83 -19.43
C GLY A 49 9.90 -9.22 -17.99
N HIS A 50 9.36 -8.49 -17.02
CA HIS A 50 9.55 -8.76 -15.59
C HIS A 50 9.05 -10.15 -15.17
N LEU A 51 7.89 -10.58 -15.68
CA LEU A 51 7.36 -11.92 -15.40
C LEU A 51 8.31 -13.02 -15.90
N ARG A 52 8.83 -12.89 -17.12
CA ARG A 52 9.82 -13.85 -17.67
C ARG A 52 11.11 -13.86 -16.87
N ASP A 53 11.62 -12.68 -16.48
CA ASP A 53 12.86 -12.55 -15.69
C ASP A 53 12.75 -13.19 -14.30
N THR A 54 11.54 -13.26 -13.75
CA THR A 54 11.24 -13.87 -12.44
C THR A 54 10.74 -15.31 -12.53
N GLY A 55 10.67 -15.90 -13.73
CA GLY A 55 10.26 -17.29 -13.95
C GLY A 55 8.75 -17.53 -13.87
N VAL A 56 7.92 -16.49 -14.02
CA VAL A 56 6.46 -16.60 -14.05
C VAL A 56 5.94 -16.64 -15.48
N ASP A 57 5.07 -17.61 -15.77
CA ASP A 57 4.40 -17.71 -17.07
C ASP A 57 3.49 -16.50 -17.33
N VAL A 58 3.66 -15.88 -18.50
CA VAL A 58 2.85 -14.71 -18.91
C VAL A 58 1.48 -15.18 -19.39
N ARG A 59 0.42 -14.85 -18.64
CA ARG A 59 -0.97 -15.02 -19.06
C ARG A 59 -1.51 -13.76 -19.74
N VAL A 60 -1.20 -12.59 -19.18
CA VAL A 60 -1.59 -11.28 -19.72
C VAL A 60 -0.42 -10.33 -19.57
N ASP A 61 0.05 -9.78 -20.69
CA ASP A 61 1.00 -8.67 -20.68
C ASP A 61 0.27 -7.37 -20.32
N SER A 62 0.45 -6.93 -19.08
CA SER A 62 -0.20 -5.73 -18.54
C SER A 62 0.86 -4.83 -17.90
N PRO A 63 1.52 -3.95 -18.67
CA PRO A 63 2.66 -3.15 -18.20
C PRO A 63 2.33 -2.15 -17.09
N GLY A 64 1.03 -1.85 -16.88
CA GLY A 64 0.57 -0.98 -15.80
C GLY A 64 0.58 -1.64 -14.41
N VAL A 65 0.54 -2.98 -14.31
CA VAL A 65 0.53 -3.67 -13.02
C VAL A 65 1.84 -3.45 -12.28
N GLY A 66 1.77 -2.89 -11.07
CA GLY A 66 2.94 -2.55 -10.25
C GLY A 66 3.60 -1.22 -10.60
N SER A 67 3.17 -0.57 -11.68
CA SER A 67 3.62 0.76 -12.08
C SER A 67 2.74 1.86 -11.45
N HIS A 68 3.13 3.13 -11.58
CA HIS A 68 2.32 4.29 -11.17
C HIS A 68 2.04 4.38 -9.66
N LEU A 69 2.90 3.76 -8.83
CA LEU A 69 2.87 3.94 -7.39
C LEU A 69 3.02 5.43 -7.05
N GLN A 70 2.08 5.91 -6.26
CA GLN A 70 2.04 7.27 -5.73
C GLN A 70 1.89 7.18 -4.23
N ASP A 71 2.47 8.14 -3.53
CA ASP A 71 2.41 8.24 -2.08
C ASP A 71 2.50 9.71 -1.67
N HIS A 72 2.25 10.00 -0.41
CA HIS A 72 2.55 11.29 0.21
C HIS A 72 3.90 11.21 0.92
N PRO A 73 5.00 11.69 0.31
CA PRO A 73 6.27 11.73 1.00
C PRO A 73 6.20 12.68 2.20
N GLU A 74 6.73 12.26 3.35
CA GLU A 74 6.64 13.00 4.61
C GLU A 74 8.04 13.35 5.17
N GLY A 75 8.18 14.58 5.66
CA GLY A 75 9.33 15.03 6.45
C GLY A 75 8.90 15.39 7.87
N VAL A 76 9.84 15.37 8.82
CA VAL A 76 9.55 15.62 10.25
C VAL A 76 10.33 16.82 10.77
N ILE A 77 9.66 17.65 11.57
CA ILE A 77 10.29 18.68 12.41
C ILE A 77 9.90 18.39 13.86
N MET A 78 10.91 18.27 14.72
CA MET A 78 10.71 17.92 16.13
C MET A 78 11.14 19.09 17.03
N TRP A 79 10.37 19.29 18.10
CA TRP A 79 10.66 20.29 19.13
C TRP A 79 10.63 19.65 20.51
N GLU A 80 11.53 20.10 21.38
CA GLU A 80 11.41 19.83 22.81
C GLU A 80 10.25 20.63 23.40
N ALA A 81 9.30 19.93 24.04
CA ALA A 81 8.18 20.56 24.69
C ALA A 81 8.62 21.24 26.00
N LYS A 82 8.31 22.52 26.16
CA LYS A 82 8.63 23.29 27.40
C LYS A 82 7.80 22.87 28.62
N ARG A 83 6.80 22.03 28.43
CA ARG A 83 5.89 21.52 29.47
C ARG A 83 5.66 20.02 29.24
N PRO A 84 5.29 19.26 30.27
CA PRO A 84 4.89 17.87 30.10
C PRO A 84 3.79 17.74 29.03
N MET A 85 4.03 16.86 28.05
CA MET A 85 3.06 16.52 27.01
C MET A 85 1.97 15.61 27.58
N VAL A 86 0.88 15.46 26.82
CA VAL A 86 -0.23 14.57 27.18
C VAL A 86 0.23 13.11 27.26
N THR A 87 -0.37 12.34 28.15
CA THR A 87 -0.07 10.91 28.36
C THR A 87 -1.16 9.98 27.85
N SER A 88 -2.23 10.53 27.29
CA SER A 88 -3.29 9.81 26.60
C SER A 88 -3.71 10.57 25.34
N SER A 89 -4.09 9.82 24.31
CA SER A 89 -4.55 10.35 23.03
C SER A 89 -5.41 9.28 22.35
N THR A 90 -6.22 9.69 21.37
CA THR A 90 -6.96 8.75 20.52
C THR A 90 -6.04 7.98 19.60
N GLN A 91 -5.05 8.64 18.98
CA GLN A 91 -4.08 8.02 18.07
C GLN A 91 -2.75 8.79 17.90
N TRP A 92 -2.50 9.80 18.74
CA TRP A 92 -1.26 10.61 18.85
C TRP A 92 -1.00 11.66 17.76
N TRP A 93 -1.72 11.64 16.63
CA TRP A 93 -1.58 12.57 15.49
C TRP A 93 -2.93 13.22 15.14
N GLU A 94 -3.43 14.06 16.05
CA GLU A 94 -4.86 14.41 16.09
C GLU A 94 -5.23 15.69 15.32
N ILE A 95 -4.25 16.44 14.82
CA ILE A 95 -4.48 17.70 14.13
C ILE A 95 -3.86 17.63 12.73
N GLY A 96 -4.68 17.90 11.71
CA GLY A 96 -4.26 18.12 10.34
C GLY A 96 -4.26 19.60 9.98
N ILE A 97 -3.26 20.04 9.21
CA ILE A 97 -3.11 21.41 8.72
C ILE A 97 -2.95 21.33 7.20
N PHE A 98 -3.65 22.18 6.47
CA PHE A 98 -3.55 22.31 5.01
C PHE A 98 -3.07 23.72 4.66
N ALA A 99 -2.19 23.82 3.67
CA ALA A 99 -1.66 25.08 3.19
C ALA A 99 -1.40 25.02 1.68
N ASP A 100 -1.41 26.20 1.06
CA ASP A 100 -1.06 26.40 -0.33
C ASP A 100 0.34 27.04 -0.37
N THR A 101 1.30 26.45 -1.10
CA THR A 101 2.64 27.06 -1.26
C THR A 101 2.66 28.12 -2.37
N GLU A 102 1.67 28.07 -3.27
CA GLU A 102 1.50 28.99 -4.39
C GLU A 102 0.06 29.55 -4.42
N PRO A 103 -0.15 30.79 -4.90
CA PRO A 103 -1.48 31.36 -5.00
C PRO A 103 -2.29 30.74 -6.15
N GLY A 104 -3.60 30.62 -5.97
CA GLY A 104 -4.55 30.24 -7.02
C GLY A 104 -4.77 28.73 -7.19
N LEU A 105 -4.25 27.91 -6.28
CA LEU A 105 -4.52 26.47 -6.24
C LEU A 105 -5.98 26.20 -5.84
N ASP A 106 -6.56 25.13 -6.40
CA ASP A 106 -7.92 24.67 -6.08
C ASP A 106 -7.96 23.58 -4.99
N ARG A 107 -6.78 23.09 -4.59
CA ARG A 107 -6.52 22.09 -3.55
C ARG A 107 -5.18 22.42 -2.90
N PRO A 108 -5.02 22.15 -1.58
CA PRO A 108 -3.75 22.32 -0.92
C PRO A 108 -2.71 21.37 -1.50
N ASP A 109 -1.52 21.90 -1.77
CA ASP A 109 -0.34 21.16 -2.19
C ASP A 109 0.55 20.75 -1.01
N LEU A 110 0.21 21.21 0.20
CA LEU A 110 0.92 20.86 1.43
C LEU A 110 -0.05 20.50 2.56
N MET A 111 0.27 19.41 3.26
CA MET A 111 -0.43 18.94 4.45
C MET A 111 0.57 18.64 5.57
N PHE A 112 0.20 18.95 6.80
CA PHE A 112 0.95 18.55 8.00
C PHE A 112 0.04 17.79 8.95
N HIS A 113 0.63 16.85 9.67
CA HIS A 113 0.08 16.35 10.93
C HIS A 113 0.85 16.94 12.10
N TYR A 114 0.15 17.24 13.19
CA TYR A 114 0.79 17.49 14.49
C TYR A 114 0.67 16.21 15.34
N GLY A 115 1.83 15.67 15.69
CA GLY A 115 1.98 14.56 16.63
C GLY A 115 2.31 15.08 18.03
N SER A 116 1.64 14.58 19.06
CA SER A 116 1.92 14.93 20.46
C SER A 116 3.06 14.11 21.09
N VAL A 117 3.87 13.46 20.25
CA VAL A 117 4.99 12.58 20.61
C VAL A 117 6.18 12.85 19.69
N PRO A 118 7.43 12.64 20.13
CA PRO A 118 8.56 12.61 19.21
C PRO A 118 8.35 11.46 18.21
N PHE A 119 8.66 11.70 16.93
CA PHE A 119 8.60 10.68 15.88
C PHE A 119 9.98 10.04 15.69
N ASP A 120 10.45 9.38 16.74
CA ASP A 120 11.79 8.80 16.88
C ASP A 120 11.81 7.28 16.67
N MET A 121 10.66 6.61 16.77
CA MET A 121 10.56 5.15 16.74
C MET A 121 10.78 4.51 15.35
N ASN A 122 10.81 5.29 14.26
CA ASN A 122 10.85 4.76 12.88
C ASN A 122 11.91 5.43 11.98
N THR A 123 12.84 6.21 12.54
CA THR A 123 13.80 7.04 11.79
C THR A 123 15.27 6.67 12.02
N TYR A 124 15.54 5.45 12.52
CA TYR A 124 16.89 4.88 12.68
C TYR A 124 17.47 4.34 11.36
#